data_AF-A0A3R7B485-F1
#
_entry.id   AF-A0A3R7B485-F1
#
_cell.length_a   1.000
_cell.length_b   1.000
_cell.length_c   1.000
_cell.angle_alpha   90.00
_cell.angle_beta   90.00
_cell.angle_gamma   90.00
#
_symmetry.space_group_name_H-M   'P 1'
#
loop_
_entity.id
_entity.type
_entity.pdbx_description
1 polymer ?
#
loop_
_entity_poly.entity_id
_entity_poly.type
_entity_poly.pdbx_seq_one_letter_code
_entity_poly.pdbx_strand_id
1 'polypeptide(L)'
;MEAAEKLYWSKVFLAVVVAMLSTLLQSMLQFSGVTAFTFGLLLYLIFSDLLSRTFKIEKQKALKIGVGAYFFTWLTVWIIIFTVLNVSP
;
A
#
# COMPACT_ATOMS: atom_id res chain seq x y z
N MET A 1 22.82 -1.45 0.44
CA MET A 1 21.52 -1.66 1.10
C MET A 1 21.29 -3.13 1.30
N GLU A 2 21.02 -3.52 2.54
CA GLU A 2 20.67 -4.89 2.92
C GLU A 2 19.36 -5.33 2.24
N ALA A 3 19.15 -6.63 2.02
CA ALA A 3 17.92 -7.13 1.39
C ALA A 3 16.65 -6.71 2.16
N ALA A 4 16.72 -6.66 3.50
CA ALA A 4 15.63 -6.21 4.36
C ALA A 4 15.33 -4.71 4.19
N GLU A 5 16.36 -3.90 3.99
CA GLU A 5 16.23 -2.45 3.75
C GLU A 5 15.61 -2.18 2.36
N LYS A 6 16.06 -2.91 1.32
CA LYS A 6 15.45 -2.83 -0.02
C LYS A 6 13.98 -3.22 0.01
N LEU A 7 13.63 -4.27 0.76
CA LEU A 7 12.25 -4.70 0.97
C LEU A 7 11.42 -3.60 1.63
N TYR A 8 11.94 -2.97 2.68
CA TYR A 8 11.30 -1.88 3.39
C TYR A 8 10.96 -0.71 2.45
N TRP A 9 11.95 -0.20 1.73
CA TRP A 9 11.74 0.93 0.81
C TRP A 9 10.83 0.60 -0.36
N SER A 10 10.89 -0.64 -0.86
CA SER A 10 9.98 -1.12 -1.90
C SER A 10 8.52 -1.10 -1.42
N LYS A 11 8.27 -1.46 -0.15
CA LYS A 11 6.93 -1.38 0.44
C LYS A 11 6.46 0.06 0.60
N VAL A 12 7.33 0.99 1.02
CA VAL A 12 6.97 2.41 1.12
C VAL A 12 6.57 2.95 -0.25
N PHE A 13 7.33 2.64 -1.30
CA PHE A 13 6.98 3.03 -2.67
C PHE A 13 5.65 2.42 -3.12
N LEU A 14 5.45 1.12 -2.87
CA LEU A 14 4.19 0.43 -3.17
C LEU A 14 3.01 1.04 -2.42
N ALA A 15 3.18 1.47 -1.16
CA ALA A 15 2.11 2.09 -0.38
C ALA A 15 1.57 3.36 -1.05
N VAL A 16 2.44 4.17 -1.66
CA VAL A 16 2.03 5.36 -2.43
C VAL A 16 1.27 4.95 -3.69
N VAL A 17 1.72 3.92 -4.41
CA VAL A 17 1.01 3.38 -5.58
C VAL A 17 -0.37 2.86 -5.19
N VAL A 18 -0.47 2.13 -4.08
CA VAL A 18 -1.75 1.63 -3.58
C VAL A 18 -2.66 2.76 -3.13
N ALA A 19 -2.14 3.84 -2.53
CA ALA A 19 -2.94 5.02 -2.21
C ALA A 19 -3.58 5.63 -3.45
N MET A 20 -2.81 5.79 -4.54
CA MET A 20 -3.33 6.30 -5.81
C MET A 20 -4.40 5.37 -6.39
N LEU A 21 -4.19 4.05 -6.34
CA LEU A 21 -5.19 3.07 -6.78
C LEU A 21 -6.46 3.14 -5.93
N SER A 22 -6.35 3.23 -4.60
CA SER A 22 -7.50 3.35 -3.71
C SER A 22 -8.28 4.64 -3.95
N THR A 23 -7.61 5.76 -4.24
CA THR A 23 -8.28 7.00 -4.68
C THR A 23 -9.00 6.81 -5.99
N LEU A 24 -8.38 6.16 -6.97
CA LEU A 24 -8.97 5.93 -8.30
C LEU A 24 -10.20 5.02 -8.21
N LEU A 25 -10.14 3.95 -7.41
CA LEU A 25 -11.27 3.06 -7.14
C LEU A 25 -12.47 3.83 -6.56
N GLN A 26 -12.24 4.72 -5.59
CA GLN A 26 -13.34 5.51 -5.01
C GLN A 26 -13.82 6.62 -5.95
N SER A 27 -12.92 7.37 -6.56
CA SER A 27 -13.27 8.61 -7.28
C SER A 27 -13.80 8.33 -8.69
N MET A 28 -13.20 7.37 -9.41
CA MET A 28 -13.59 7.07 -10.79
C MET A 28 -14.59 5.91 -10.87
N LEU A 29 -14.37 4.86 -10.08
CA LEU A 29 -15.22 3.65 -10.12
C LEU A 29 -16.34 3.66 -9.06
N GLN A 30 -16.43 4.72 -8.25
CA GLN A 30 -17.48 4.92 -7.24
C GLN A 30 -17.59 3.75 -6.25
N PHE A 31 -16.48 3.07 -5.99
CA PHE A 31 -16.45 2.00 -4.99
C PHE A 31 -16.54 2.57 -3.58
N SER A 32 -17.15 1.81 -2.67
CA SER A 32 -17.17 2.17 -1.25
C SER A 32 -15.75 2.23 -0.68
N GLY A 33 -15.52 3.11 0.30
CA GLY A 33 -14.22 3.19 0.99
C GLY A 33 -13.81 1.88 1.66
N VAL A 34 -14.78 1.09 2.15
CA VAL A 34 -14.51 -0.25 2.69
C VAL A 34 -13.96 -1.18 1.61
N THR A 35 -14.55 -1.18 0.41
CA THR A 35 -14.08 -1.98 -0.73
C THR A 35 -12.66 -1.57 -1.15
N ALA A 36 -12.39 -0.27 -1.26
CA ALA A 36 -11.06 0.24 -1.61
C ALA A 36 -10.00 -0.09 -0.54
N PHE A 37 -10.39 -0.08 0.73
CA PHE A 37 -9.54 -0.51 1.85
C PHE A 37 -9.24 -2.00 1.81
N THR A 38 -10.25 -2.86 1.62
CA THR A 38 -10.06 -4.31 1.47
C THR A 38 -9.14 -4.61 0.28
N PHE A 39 -9.27 -3.88 -0.82
CA PHE A 39 -8.38 -4.04 -1.97
C PHE A 39 -6.92 -3.70 -1.64
N GLY A 40 -6.68 -2.61 -0.91
CA GLY A 40 -5.33 -2.25 -0.48
C GLY A 40 -4.69 -3.27 0.48
N LEU A 41 -5.50 -3.93 1.33
CA LEU A 41 -5.05 -5.05 2.15
C LEU A 41 -4.65 -6.27 1.32
N LEU A 42 -5.45 -6.63 0.31
CA LEU A 42 -5.13 -7.74 -0.59
C LEU A 42 -3.85 -7.46 -1.37
N LEU A 43 -3.69 -6.24 -1.88
CA LEU A 43 -2.45 -5.81 -2.54
C LEU A 43 -1.24 -5.92 -1.63
N TYR A 44 -1.36 -5.55 -0.35
CA TYR A 44 -0.28 -5.72 0.61
C TYR A 44 0.19 -7.17 0.73
N LEU A 45 -0.75 -8.12 0.83
CA LEU A 45 -0.43 -9.55 0.94
C LEU A 45 0.23 -10.07 -0.33
N ILE A 46 -0.31 -9.72 -1.50
CA ILE A 46 0.22 -10.12 -2.81
C ILE A 46 1.63 -9.56 -2.98
N PHE A 47 1.83 -8.26 -2.77
CA PHE A 47 3.14 -7.64 -2.91
C PHE A 47 4.14 -8.15 -1.88
N SER A 48 3.72 -8.40 -0.64
CA SER A 48 4.61 -8.99 0.36
C SER A 48 5.09 -10.39 -0.02
N ASP A 49 4.22 -11.23 -0.61
CA ASP A 49 4.63 -12.54 -1.13
C ASP A 49 5.56 -12.40 -2.34
N LEU A 50 5.22 -11.52 -3.30
CA LEU A 50 6.05 -11.28 -4.49
C LEU A 50 7.45 -10.78 -4.11
N LEU A 51 7.52 -9.76 -3.25
CA LEU A 51 8.80 -9.21 -2.80
C LEU A 51 9.60 -10.23 -1.98
N SER A 52 8.95 -11.13 -1.23
CA SER A 52 9.66 -12.23 -0.53
C SER A 52 10.42 -13.12 -1.53
N ARG A 53 9.80 -13.43 -2.68
CA ARG A 53 10.42 -14.23 -3.74
C ARG A 53 11.53 -13.46 -4.44
N THR A 54 11.30 -12.18 -4.75
CA THR A 54 12.28 -11.31 -5.43
C THR A 54 13.55 -11.12 -4.61
N PHE A 55 13.40 -10.86 -3.30
CA PHE A 55 14.54 -10.61 -2.42
C PHE A 55 15.06 -11.86 -1.69
N LYS A 56 14.49 -13.04 -1.97
CA LYS A 56 14.82 -14.33 -1.33
C LYS A 56 14.76 -14.28 0.20
N ILE A 57 13.74 -13.60 0.73
CA ILE A 57 13.49 -13.48 2.17
C ILE A 57 12.35 -14.44 2.54
N GLU A 58 12.44 -15.06 3.71
CA GLU A 58 11.37 -15.89 4.24
C GLU A 58 10.03 -15.13 4.29
N LYS A 59 8.95 -15.75 3.80
CA LYS A 59 7.63 -15.11 3.64
C LYS A 59 7.12 -14.45 4.92
N GLN A 60 7.24 -15.14 6.05
CA GLN A 60 6.80 -14.62 7.35
C GLN A 60 7.59 -13.38 7.77
N LYS A 61 8.90 -13.38 7.52
CA LYS A 61 9.78 -12.24 7.79
C LYS A 61 9.46 -11.08 6.84
N ALA A 62 9.25 -11.37 5.56
CA ALA A 62 8.88 -10.39 4.56
C ALA A 62 7.53 -9.73 4.86
N LEU A 63 6.56 -10.46 5.40
CA LEU A 63 5.27 -9.91 5.85
C LEU A 63 5.39 -8.98 7.05
N LYS A 64 6.37 -9.15 7.93
CA LYS A 64 6.56 -8.32 9.13
C LYS A 64 7.39 -7.08 8.83
N ILE A 65 8.42 -7.20 7.99
CA ILE A 65 9.30 -6.08 7.65
C ILE A 65 8.49 -4.97 6.96
N GLY A 66 8.58 -3.75 7.48
CA GLY A 66 7.96 -2.56 6.88
C GLY A 66 6.43 -2.56 6.84
N VAL A 67 5.76 -3.45 7.60
CA VAL A 67 4.29 -3.53 7.63
C VAL A 67 3.66 -2.22 8.10
N GLY A 68 4.15 -1.67 9.22
CA GLY A 68 3.67 -0.40 9.75
C GLY A 68 3.93 0.75 8.78
N ALA A 69 5.14 0.84 8.24
CA ALA A 69 5.50 1.88 7.27
C ALA A 69 4.60 1.84 6.02
N TYR A 70 4.30 0.64 5.51
CA TYR A 70 3.35 0.48 4.41
C TYR A 70 1.96 1.03 4.77
N PHE A 71 1.36 0.55 5.87
CA PHE A 71 0.00 0.93 6.23
C PHE A 71 -0.13 2.42 6.58
N PHE A 72 0.79 2.96 7.36
CA PHE A 72 0.77 4.38 7.71
C PHE A 72 0.96 5.26 6.47
N THR A 73 1.90 4.92 5.58
CA THR A 73 2.12 5.70 4.35
C THR A 73 0.90 5.62 3.44
N TRP A 74 0.40 4.41 3.18
CA TRP A 74 -0.77 4.19 2.31
C TRP A 74 -1.99 4.96 2.82
N LEU A 75 -2.37 4.77 4.08
CA LEU A 75 -3.57 5.41 4.64
C LEU A 75 -3.43 6.93 4.68
N THR A 76 -2.28 7.45 5.11
CA THR A 76 -2.05 8.90 5.17
C THR A 76 -2.12 9.53 3.79
N VAL A 77 -1.41 8.97 2.82
CA VAL A 77 -1.40 9.48 1.44
C VAL A 77 -2.78 9.35 0.80
N TRP A 78 -3.47 8.23 1.01
CA TRP A 78 -4.80 8.00 0.47
C TRP A 78 -5.81 9.01 1.01
N ILE A 79 -5.85 9.22 2.33
CA ILE A 79 -6.74 10.20 2.97
C ILE A 79 -6.43 11.61 2.47
N ILE A 80 -5.16 12.01 2.43
CA ILE A 80 -4.76 13.35 1.95
C ILE A 80 -5.24 13.56 0.51
N ILE A 81 -4.91 12.64 -0.40
CA ILE A 81 -5.30 12.76 -1.80
C ILE A 81 -6.83 12.78 -1.93
N PHE A 82 -7.52 11.86 -1.26
CA PHE A 82 -8.98 11.76 -1.34
C PHE A 82 -9.65 13.02 -0.79
N THR A 83 -9.18 13.55 0.35
CA THR A 83 -9.68 14.81 0.91
C THR A 83 -9.41 15.98 -0.03
N VAL A 84 -8.20 16.13 -0.57
CA VAL A 84 -7.88 17.24 -1.49
C VAL A 84 -8.76 17.18 -2.76
N LEU A 85 -9.08 16.00 -3.27
CA LEU A 85 -9.91 15.85 -4.47
C LEU A 85 -11.42 16.02 -4.21
N ASN A 86 -11.90 15.71 -3.00
CA ASN A 86 -13.33 15.75 -2.66
C ASN A 86 -13.72 16.97 -1.81
N VAL A 87 -12.75 17.70 -1.27
CA VAL A 87 -12.96 19.07 -0.78
C VAL A 87 -13.16 19.96 -2.00
N SER A 88 -14.40 20.07 -2.46
CA SER A 88 -14.87 21.25 -3.15
C SER A 88 -15.27 22.31 -2.12
N PRO A 89 -14.98 23.60 -2.33
CA PRO A 89 -15.57 24.69 -1.55
C PRO A 89 -17.09 24.78 -1.74
#